data_AF-A0A1Z9LR31-F1
#
_entry.id   AF-A0A1Z9LR31-F1
#
_cell.length_a   1.000
_cell.length_b   1.000
_cell.length_c   1.000
_cell.angle_alpha   90.00
_cell.angle_beta   90.00
_cell.angle_gamma   90.00
#
_symmetry.space_group_name_H-M   'P 1'
#
loop_
_entity.id
_entity.type
_entity.pdbx_description
1 polymer ?
#
loop_
_entity_poly.entity_id
_entity_poly.type
_entity_poly.pdbx_seq_one_letter_code
_entity_poly.pdbx_strand_id
1 'polypeptide(L)' 'MIWFLLLTVCMNDGKCHYQNVGLYDSREMCIASKNMHEELPIDGLWTSVNYECKLMNGEEV' A
#
# COMPACT_ATOMS: atom_id res chain seq x y z
N MET A 1 -10.40 -11.50 -9.77
CA MET A 1 -9.52 -10.32 -9.94
C MET A 1 -8.63 -10.27 -8.71
N ILE A 2 -7.32 -10.12 -8.86
CA ILE A 2 -6.41 -10.08 -7.71
C ILE A 2 -6.14 -8.61 -7.39
N TRP A 3 -6.30 -8.24 -6.13
CA TRP A 3 -5.94 -6.94 -5.58
C TRP A 3 -4.58 -7.04 -4.89
N PHE A 4 -3.83 -5.95 -4.85
CA PHE A 4 -2.60 -5.87 -4.08
C PHE A 4 -2.52 -4.57 -3.31
N LEU A 5 -1.91 -4.65 -2.13
CA LEU A 5 -1.66 -3.50 -1.27
C LEU A 5 -0.26 -2.95 -1.58
N LEU A 6 -0.21 -1.78 -2.19
CA LEU A 6 1.01 -1.06 -2.49
C LEU A 6 1.34 -0.11 -1.34
N LEU A 7 2.50 -0.33 -0.72
CA LEU A 7 3.13 0.63 0.17
C LEU A 7 4.06 1.54 -0.64
N THR A 8 3.93 2.85 -0.43
CA THR A 8 4.88 3.86 -0.91
C THR A 8 5.42 4.64 0.28
N VAL A 9 6.74 4.64 0.45
CA VAL A 9 7.42 5.43 1.48
C VAL A 9 8.41 6.38 0.83
N CYS A 10 8.44 7.64 1.25
CA CYS A 10 9.39 8.63 0.73
C CYS A 10 10.29 9.16 1.84
N MET A 11 11.55 9.42 1.49
CA MET A 11 12.54 10.05 2.36
C MET A 11 12.72 11.54 2.02
N ASN A 12 13.33 12.29 2.94
CA ASN A 12 13.57 13.74 2.78
C ASN A 12 14.51 14.09 1.61
N ASP A 13 15.28 13.13 1.09
CA ASP A 13 16.11 13.30 -0.09
C ASP A 13 15.32 13.17 -1.42
N GLY A 14 13.99 13.03 -1.33
CA GLY A 14 13.09 12.89 -2.46
C GLY A 14 13.01 11.48 -3.03
N LYS A 15 13.72 10.50 -2.46
CA LYS A 15 13.63 9.11 -2.92
C LYS A 15 12.40 8.44 -2.33
N CYS A 16 11.60 7.83 -3.21
CA CYS A 16 10.46 7.02 -2.81
C CYS A 16 10.71 5.55 -3.13
N HIS A 17 10.29 4.68 -2.22
CA HIS A 17 10.35 3.24 -2.32
C HIS A 17 8.95 2.67 -2.36
N TYR A 18 8.78 1.63 -3.16
CA TYR A 18 7.51 0.97 -3.40
C TYR A 18 7.64 -0.50 -2.97
N GLN A 19 6.64 -1.02 -2.29
CA GLN A 19 6.59 -2.42 -1.86
C GLN A 19 5.18 -2.98 -2.05
N ASN A 20 5.11 -4.20 -2.58
CA ASN A 20 3.88 -4.98 -2.51
C ASN A 20 3.80 -5.67 -1.13
N VAL A 21 2.87 -5.22 -0.31
CA VAL A 21 2.65 -5.70 1.06
C VAL A 21 1.91 -7.04 1.04
N GLY A 22 1.03 -7.25 0.07
CA GLY A 22 0.22 -8.47 -0.01
C GLY A 22 -0.71 -8.50 -1.21
N LEU A 23 -1.12 -9.71 -1.57
CA LEU A 23 -2.14 -10.00 -2.60
C LEU A 23 -3.44 -10.45 -1.92
N TYR A 24 -4.57 -10.06 -2.50
CA TYR A 24 -5.91 -10.27 -1.95
C TYR A 24 -6.89 -10.66 -3.06
N ASP A 25 -7.84 -11.52 -2.73
CA ASP A 25 -8.86 -11.98 -3.70
C ASP A 25 -10.01 -10.99 -3.88
N SER A 26 -10.13 -9.99 -3.01
CA SER A 26 -11.18 -8.96 -3.06
C SER A 26 -10.65 -7.58 -2.66
N ARG A 27 -11.35 -6.53 -3.13
CA ARG A 27 -11.04 -5.13 -2.80
C ARG A 27 -11.21 -4.87 -1.31
N GLU A 28 -12.25 -5.43 -0.72
CA GLU A 28 -12.61 -5.28 0.70
C GLU A 28 -11.54 -5.88 1.60
N MET A 29 -10.99 -7.05 1.24
CA MET A 29 -9.87 -7.65 1.96
C MET A 29 -8.61 -6.78 1.89
N CYS A 30 -8.33 -6.20 0.72
CA CYS A 30 -7.23 -5.24 0.59
C CYS A 30 -7.45 -3.99 1.45
N ILE A 31 -8.67 -3.41 1.42
CA ILE A 31 -9.01 -2.22 2.22
C ILE A 31 -8.93 -2.51 3.71
N ALA A 32 -9.43 -3.67 4.16
CA ALA A 32 -9.33 -4.08 5.57
C ALA A 32 -7.86 -4.18 6.00
N SER A 33 -7.01 -4.81 5.18
CA SER A 33 -5.57 -4.88 5.43
C SER A 33 -4.94 -3.48 5.44
N LYS A 34 -5.27 -2.62 4.47
CA LYS A 34 -4.81 -1.24 4.41
C LYS A 34 -5.11 -0.51 5.73
N ASN A 35 -6.35 -0.56 6.21
CA ASN A 35 -6.75 0.13 7.45
C ASN A 35 -5.92 -0.36 8.64
N MET A 36 -5.69 -1.67 8.75
CA MET A 36 -4.83 -2.23 9.81
C MET A 36 -3.39 -1.72 9.73
N HIS A 37 -2.85 -1.49 8.53
CA HIS A 37 -1.50 -0.94 8.36
C HIS A 37 -1.44 0.57 8.63
N GLU A 38 -2.49 1.33 8.32
CA GLU A 38 -2.58 2.76 8.62
C GLU A 38 -2.74 3.05 10.11
N GLU A 39 -3.20 2.08 10.90
CA GLU A 39 -3.23 2.16 12.37
C GLU A 39 -1.87 1.93 13.04
N LEU A 40 -0.89 1.39 12.30
CA LEU A 40 0.46 1.18 12.82
C LEU A 40 1.23 2.49 12.88
N PRO A 41 2.04 2.71 13.94
CA PRO A 41 2.94 3.85 13.98
C PRO A 41 3.97 3.76 12.85
N ILE A 42 4.30 4.90 12.27
CA ILE A 42 5.33 5.01 11.23
C ILE A 42 6.67 4.55 11.80
N ASP A 43 7.33 3.62 11.13
CA ASP A 43 8.60 3.03 11.56
C ASP A 43 9.79 3.61 10.77
N GLY A 44 10.51 4.56 11.38
CA GLY A 44 11.71 5.16 10.78
C GLY A 44 11.51 6.60 10.34
N LEU A 45 12.43 7.10 9.51
CA LEU A 45 12.53 8.51 9.11
C LEU A 45 11.89 8.76 7.74
N TRP A 46 10.66 8.30 7.55
CA TRP A 46 9.88 8.54 6.35
C TRP A 46 9.21 9.92 6.41
N THR A 47 9.28 10.68 5.33
CA THR A 47 8.54 11.93 5.14
C THR A 47 7.08 11.66 4.85
N SER A 48 6.79 10.58 4.13
CA SER A 48 5.44 10.13 3.85
C SER A 48 5.39 8.61 3.80
N VAL A 49 4.25 8.07 4.24
CA VAL A 49 3.90 6.66 4.17
C VAL A 49 2.49 6.60 3.61
N ASN A 50 2.30 5.87 2.51
CA ASN A 50 1.01 5.77 1.84
C ASN A 50 0.72 4.32 1.46
N TYR A 51 -0.53 3.91 1.69
CA TYR A 51 -1.03 2.58 1.35
C TYR A 51 -2.15 2.70 0.32
N GLU A 52 -2.04 1.96 -0.78
CA GLU A 52 -3.02 1.96 -1.87
C GLU A 52 -3.40 0.54 -2.27
N CYS A 53 -4.71 0.29 -2.41
CA CYS A 53 -5.21 -0.95 -3.00
C CYS A 53 -5.33 -0.79 -4.51
N LYS A 54 -4.65 -1.65 -5.27
CA LYS A 54 -4.64 -1.64 -6.74
C LYS A 54 -4.95 -3.02 -7.30
N LEU A 55 -5.51 -3.08 -8.50
CA LEU A 55 -5.71 -4.34 -9.22
C LEU A 55 -4.38 -4.82 -9.81
N MET A 56 -4.04 -6.08 -9.57
CA MET A 56 -2.92 -6.76 -10.19
C MET A 56 -3.32 -7.06 -11.64
N ASN A 57 -2.67 -6.37 -12.59
CA ASN A 57 -2.97 -6.36 -14.04
C ASN A 57 -4.23 -5.54 -14.42
N GLY A 58 -4.24 -4.22 -14.19
CA GLY A 58 -5.37 -3.30 -14.47
C GLY A 58 -6.18 -3.63 -15.74
N GLU A 59 -7.50 -3.48 -15.76
CA GLU A 59 -8.28 -2.31 -15.36
C GLU A 59 -9.47 -2.64 -14.43
N GLU A 60 -9.83 -1.68 -13.58
CA GLU A 60 -11.17 -1.56 -13.03
C GLU A 60 -12.05 -1.05 -14.20
N VAL A 61 -12.90 -1.92 -14.77
CA VAL A 61 -13.87 -1.56 -15.81
C VAL A 61 -15.09 -0.86 -15.23
#